data_AF-A0A1S8A9L4-F1
#
_entry.id   AF-A0A1S8A9L4-F1
#
_cell.length_a   1.000
_cell.length_b   1.000
_cell.length_c   1.000
_cell.angle_alpha   90.00
_cell.angle_beta   90.00
_cell.angle_gamma   90.00
#
_symmetry.space_group_name_H-M   'P 1'
#
loop_
_entity.id
_entity.type
_entity.pdbx_description
1 polymer ?
#
loop_
_entity_poly.entity_id
_entity_poly.type
_entity_poly.pdbx_seq_one_letter_code
_entity_poly.pdbx_strand_id
1 'polypeptide(L)' 'MSIWDDHYANMLWLDSSYPPEKAGQPGGDRGDCPQDSGVPSDVESKYPNSKVIWSNIRFGPIGSTVQV' A
#
# COMPACT_ATOMS: atom_id res chain seq x y z
N MET A 1 1.28 13.52 -3.42
CA MET A 1 1.13 13.16 -1.99
C MET A 1 -0.35 12.95 -1.76
N SER A 2 -0.77 11.72 -1.44
CA SER A 2 -2.17 11.34 -1.24
C SER A 2 -2.26 10.17 -0.25
N ILE A 3 -3.41 10.04 0.40
CA ILE A 3 -3.81 8.88 1.20
C ILE A 3 -5.17 8.44 0.67
N TRP A 4 -5.33 7.16 0.37
CA TRP A 4 -6.50 6.61 -0.29
C TRP A 4 -6.60 5.11 0.01
N ASP A 5 -7.83 4.60 0.06
CA ASP A 5 -8.19 3.20 -0.03
C ASP A 5 -8.74 2.89 -1.44
N ASP A 6 -8.84 1.62 -1.80
CA ASP A 6 -9.07 1.19 -3.17
C ASP A 6 -10.41 0.47 -3.35
N HIS A 7 -11.37 1.14 -3.97
CA HIS A 7 -12.70 0.58 -4.28
C HIS A 7 -12.71 -0.47 -5.40
N TYR A 8 -11.62 -0.63 -6.16
CA TYR A 8 -11.56 -1.60 -7.25
C TYR A 8 -10.98 -2.94 -6.79
N ALA A 9 -9.87 -2.91 -6.05
CA ALA A 9 -9.12 -4.10 -5.69
C ALA A 9 -8.69 -4.15 -4.22
N ASN A 10 -9.29 -3.33 -3.34
CA ASN A 10 -9.10 -3.37 -1.89
C ASN A 10 -7.62 -3.30 -1.45
N MET A 11 -6.76 -2.65 -2.24
CA MET A 11 -5.30 -2.56 -2.03
C MET A 11 -4.55 -3.90 -2.09
N LEU A 12 -5.23 -5.01 -2.43
CA LEU A 12 -4.64 -6.36 -2.43
C LEU A 12 -3.44 -6.49 -3.37
N TRP A 13 -3.44 -5.72 -4.46
CA TRP A 13 -2.34 -5.67 -5.43
C TRP A 13 -1.05 -5.02 -4.88
N LEU A 14 -1.11 -4.40 -3.70
CA LEU A 14 0.01 -3.78 -3.02
C LEU A 14 0.50 -4.63 -1.83
N ASP A 15 -0.42 -5.15 -1.00
CA ASP A 15 -0.08 -5.71 0.32
C ASP A 15 -0.65 -7.12 0.60
N SER A 16 -1.28 -7.77 -0.38
CA SER A 16 -1.84 -9.12 -0.26
C SER A 16 -1.42 -10.01 -1.45
N SER A 17 -2.18 -11.08 -1.72
CA SER A 17 -2.04 -11.91 -2.91
C SER A 17 -2.99 -11.45 -4.01
N TYR A 18 -2.45 -11.06 -5.18
CA TYR A 18 -3.22 -10.53 -6.30
C TYR A 18 -2.67 -10.93 -7.69
N PRO A 19 -3.54 -11.39 -8.62
CA PRO A 19 -4.95 -11.73 -8.40
C PRO A 19 -5.14 -12.82 -7.33
N PRO A 20 -6.27 -12.87 -6.60
CA PRO A 20 -6.42 -13.78 -5.47
C PRO A 20 -6.16 -15.26 -5.80
N GLU A 21 -6.51 -15.68 -7.01
CA GLU A 21 -6.30 -17.03 -7.55
C GLU A 21 -4.83 -17.38 -7.86
N LYS A 22 -3.92 -16.41 -7.75
CA LYS A 22 -2.47 -16.57 -7.94
C LYS A 22 -1.68 -16.65 -6.63
N ALA A 23 -2.36 -16.75 -5.48
CA ALA A 23 -1.69 -16.93 -4.20
C ALA A 23 -0.70 -18.12 -4.24
N GLY A 24 0.50 -17.93 -3.70
CA GLY A 24 1.58 -18.92 -3.68
C GLY A 24 2.31 -19.12 -5.02
N GLN A 25 1.94 -18.41 -6.09
CA GLN A 25 2.66 -18.44 -7.37
C GLN A 25 3.65 -17.27 -7.44
N PRO A 26 4.78 -17.40 -8.17
CA PRO A 26 5.72 -16.31 -8.37
C PRO A 26 5.03 -15.03 -8.87
N GLY A 27 5.18 -13.94 -8.10
CA GLY A 27 4.57 -12.63 -8.39
C GLY A 27 3.11 -12.47 -7.96
N GLY A 28 2.47 -13.53 -7.42
CA GLY A 28 1.12 -13.47 -6.86
C GLY A 28 1.08 -12.82 -5.48
N ASP A 29 2.00 -13.20 -4.59
CA ASP A 29 2.06 -12.69 -3.21
C ASP A 29 2.93 -11.42 -3.14
N ARG A 30 2.35 -10.34 -2.60
CA ARG A 30 2.95 -8.99 -2.59
C ARG A 30 3.05 -8.38 -1.19
N GLY A 31 2.31 -8.94 -0.24
CA GLY A 31 2.43 -8.68 1.18
C GLY A 31 1.71 -9.76 1.99
N ASP A 32 1.65 -9.56 3.30
CA ASP A 32 1.11 -10.51 4.28
C ASP A 32 -0.34 -10.21 4.69
N CYS A 33 -0.97 -9.17 4.15
CA CYS A 33 -2.34 -8.82 4.49
C CYS A 33 -3.34 -9.87 3.95
N PRO A 34 -4.40 -10.21 4.71
CA PRO A 34 -5.42 -11.17 4.27
C PRO A 34 -6.15 -10.75 2.99
N GLN A 35 -6.62 -11.71 2.19
CA GLN A 35 -7.34 -11.43 0.93
C GLN A 35 -8.74 -10.82 1.13
N ASP A 36 -9.28 -10.86 2.34
CA ASP A 36 -10.54 -10.23 2.75
C ASP A 36 -10.34 -8.86 3.43
N SER A 37 -9.11 -8.34 3.44
CA SER A 37 -8.79 -7.01 3.96
C SER A 37 -9.06 -5.90 2.95
N GLY A 38 -8.90 -4.64 3.40
CA GLY A 38 -8.87 -3.47 2.51
C GLY A 38 -10.21 -3.04 1.90
N VAL A 39 -11.32 -3.71 2.24
CA VAL A 39 -12.67 -3.29 1.83
C VAL A 39 -12.91 -1.85 2.33
N PRO A 40 -13.27 -0.88 1.45
CA PRO A 40 -13.36 0.54 1.83
C PRO A 40 -14.25 0.79 3.05
N SER A 41 -15.46 0.23 3.07
CA SER A 41 -16.39 0.39 4.20
C SER A 41 -15.82 -0.10 5.54
N ASP A 42 -14.97 -1.12 5.51
CA ASP A 42 -14.32 -1.66 6.70
C ASP A 42 -13.18 -0.77 7.15
N VAL A 43 -12.33 -0.33 6.21
CA VAL A 43 -11.16 0.50 6.53
C VAL A 43 -11.59 1.88 7.01
N GLU A 44 -12.55 2.52 6.33
CA GLU A 44 -13.11 3.82 6.69
C GLU A 44 -13.72 3.81 8.10
N SER A 45 -14.43 2.74 8.47
CA SER A 45 -15.08 2.62 9.78
C SER A 45 -14.12 2.21 10.90
N LYS A 46 -13.19 1.28 10.64
CA LYS A 46 -12.25 0.78 11.65
C LYS A 46 -11.07 1.72 11.87
N TYR A 47 -10.61 2.42 10.84
CA TYR A 47 -9.41 3.26 10.87
C TYR A 47 -9.64 4.70 10.39
N PRO A 48 -10.68 5.42 10.88
CA PRO A 48 -11.02 6.77 10.40
C PRO A 48 -9.95 7.83 10.70
N ASN A 49 -9.06 7.55 11.66
CA ASN A 49 -8.00 8.48 12.09
C ASN A 49 -6.63 8.14 11.49
N SER A 50 -6.57 7.23 10.53
CA SER A 50 -5.35 6.94 9.78
C SER A 50 -4.82 8.19 9.10
N LYS A 51 -3.50 8.40 9.17
CA LYS A 51 -2.84 9.57 8.58
C LYS A 51 -1.42 9.22 8.16
N VAL A 52 -0.93 9.96 7.18
CA VAL A 52 0.44 9.89 6.67
C VAL A 52 1.07 11.28 6.75
N ILE A 53 2.37 11.33 7.04
CA ILE A 53 3.14 12.58 7.15
C ILE A 53 4.31 12.49 6.17
N TRP A 54 4.33 13.37 5.17
CA TRP A 54 5.47 13.55 4.28
C TRP A 54 6.34 14.70 4.77
N SER A 55 7.65 14.50 4.89
CA SER A 55 8.59 15.54 5.30
C SER A 55 9.97 15.30 4.67
N ASN A 56 10.85 16.31 4.76
CA ASN A 56 12.23 16.22 4.26
C ASN A 56 12.35 15.84 2.77
N ILE A 57 11.48 16.41 1.92
CA ILE A 57 11.56 16.26 0.47
C ILE A 57 12.86 16.91 -0.02
N ARG A 58 13.69 16.14 -0.72
CA ARG A 58 14.97 16.56 -1.30
C ARG A 58 15.01 16.17 -2.77
N PHE A 59 15.62 17.01 -3.60
CA PHE A 59 15.82 16.76 -5.03
C PHE A 59 17.18 17.29 -5.45
N GLY A 60 17.85 16.62 -6.38
CA GLY A 60 19.18 17.01 -6.84
C GLY A 60 19.88 15.90 -7.63
N PRO A 61 21.17 16.09 -7.97
CA PRO A 61 21.99 15.07 -8.62
C PRO A 61 22.01 13.72 -7.90
N ILE A 62 22.33 12.65 -8.62
CA ILE A 62 22.48 11.31 -8.04
C ILE A 62 23.48 11.36 -6.88
N GLY A 63 23.07 10.81 -5.73
CA GLY A 63 23.87 10.80 -4.50
C GLY A 63 23.85 12.09 -3.67
N SER A 64 23.19 13.18 -4.11
CA SER A 64 23.20 14.47 -3.40
C SER A 64 22.18 14.61 -2.27
N THR A 65 21.21 13.70 -2.18
CA THR A 65 20.07 13.82 -1.26
C THR A 65 20.26 13.08 0.07
N VAL A 66 21.34 12.29 0.18
CA VAL A 66 21.72 11.49 1.36
C VAL A 66 23.22 11.59 1.60
N GLN A 67 23.66 11.29 2.83
CA GLN A 67 25.07 10.95 3.07
C GLN A 67 25.22 9.44 2.86
N VAL A 68 26.27 9.03 2.15
CA VAL A 68 26.59 7.62 1.86
C VAL A 68 27.75 7.19 2.74
#